data_AF-A0A537PL48-F1
#
_entry.id   AF-A0A537PL48-F1
#
_cell.length_a   1.000
_cell.length_b   1.000
_cell.length_c   1.000
_cell.angle_alpha   90.00
_cell.angle_beta   90.00
_cell.angle_gamma   90.00
#
_symmetry.space_group_name_H-M   'P 1'
#
loop_
_entity.id
_entity.type
_entity.pdbx_description
1 polymer ?
#
loop_
_entity_poly.entity_id
_entity_poly.type
_entity_poly.pdbx_seq_one_letter_code
_entity_poly.pdbx_strand_id
1 'polypeptide(L)'
;MSIDDCARWLSRATLAVAIIMIGWGLSVVLRQPVTTWFTASATIWMALLLISAFWQLRGSFTAIAASALATAVVARLFSILRLNPPASIAGLSAQDLDLQVATGPGVPGFELLGWFLGALVFVHFILRAASAAAPADSREVSLNALALTFIRVYVGLMLVPHFGSHILGGPFQFKIYTLYFASLGMPLPAMQVALAGSIELICAIGLTLGLFTRPVALLGSV
;
A
#
# COMPACT_ATOMS: atom_id res chain seq x y z
N MET A 1 29.60 -10.03 -10.50
CA MET A 1 28.77 -8.81 -10.29
C MET A 1 28.62 -8.63 -8.78
N SER A 2 28.92 -7.46 -8.22
CA SER A 2 28.78 -7.22 -6.78
C SER A 2 27.30 -7.15 -6.37
N ILE A 3 26.99 -7.41 -5.09
CA ILE A 3 25.64 -7.22 -4.52
C ILE A 3 25.18 -5.76 -4.76
N ASP A 4 26.10 -4.81 -4.68
CA ASP A 4 25.81 -3.39 -4.90
C ASP A 4 25.54 -3.04 -6.36
N ASP A 5 26.12 -3.77 -7.32
CA ASP A 5 25.79 -3.63 -8.74
C ASP A 5 24.38 -4.18 -9.01
N CYS A 6 24.05 -5.32 -8.41
CA CYS A 6 22.72 -5.94 -8.50
C CYS A 6 21.65 -5.02 -7.92
N ALA A 7 21.86 -4.46 -6.73
CA ALA A 7 20.93 -3.53 -6.09
C ALA A 7 20.71 -2.25 -6.92
N ARG A 8 21.74 -1.73 -7.59
CA ARG A 8 21.62 -0.58 -8.49
C ARG A 8 20.80 -0.88 -9.73
N TRP A 9 21.04 -2.03 -10.38
CA TRP A 9 20.23 -2.46 -11.52
C TRP A 9 18.78 -2.70 -11.13
N LEU A 10 18.56 -3.35 -9.99
CA LEU A 10 17.23 -3.58 -9.46
C LEU A 10 16.50 -2.27 -9.16
N SER A 11 17.16 -1.29 -8.55
CA SER A 11 16.56 0.04 -8.31
C SER A 11 16.07 0.71 -9.59
N ARG A 12 16.84 0.61 -10.68
CA ARG A 12 16.45 1.14 -11.99
C ARG A 12 15.29 0.38 -12.60
N ALA A 13 15.28 -0.94 -12.47
CA ALA A 13 14.17 -1.79 -12.91
C ALA A 13 12.88 -1.44 -12.13
N THR A 14 12.96 -1.32 -10.80
CA THR A 14 11.85 -0.90 -9.94
C THR A 14 11.30 0.47 -10.38
N LEU A 15 12.16 1.44 -10.65
CA LEU A 15 11.74 2.75 -11.15
C LEU A 15 11.04 2.65 -12.52
N ALA A 16 11.60 1.88 -13.46
CA ALA A 16 10.99 1.70 -14.77
C ALA A 16 9.59 1.07 -14.67
N VAL A 17 9.43 0.04 -13.84
CA VAL A 17 8.14 -0.62 -13.60
C VAL A 17 7.16 0.32 -12.89
N ALA A 18 7.62 1.12 -11.92
CA ALA A 18 6.80 2.14 -11.28
C ALA A 18 6.28 3.18 -12.30
N ILE A 19 7.14 3.64 -13.23
CA ILE A 19 6.73 4.56 -14.30
C ILE A 19 5.67 3.92 -15.21
N ILE A 20 5.83 2.63 -15.56
CA ILE A 20 4.82 1.89 -16.35
C ILE A 20 3.50 1.83 -15.59
N MET A 21 3.52 1.49 -14.30
CA MET A 21 2.34 1.41 -13.44
C MET A 21 1.63 2.77 -13.32
N ILE A 22 2.39 3.86 -13.18
CA ILE A 22 1.85 5.23 -13.14
C ILE A 22 1.27 5.62 -14.50
N GLY A 23 1.96 5.35 -15.60
CA GLY A 23 1.47 5.65 -16.95
C GLY A 23 0.16 4.92 -17.26
N TRP A 24 0.07 3.65 -16.88
CA TRP A 24 -1.16 2.88 -17.02
C TRP A 24 -2.27 3.39 -16.08
N GLY A 25 -1.96 3.66 -14.82
CA GLY A 25 -2.91 4.24 -13.87
C GLY A 25 -3.47 5.59 -14.35
N LEU A 26 -2.61 6.45 -14.91
CA LEU A 26 -3.00 7.73 -15.49
C LEU A 26 -3.89 7.54 -16.72
N SER A 27 -3.57 6.58 -17.60
CA SER A 27 -4.45 6.21 -18.72
C SER A 27 -5.86 5.83 -18.26
N VAL A 28 -5.98 5.06 -17.18
CA VAL A 28 -7.28 4.68 -16.60
C VAL A 28 -8.00 5.91 -16.07
N VAL A 29 -7.33 6.73 -15.26
CA VAL A 29 -7.91 7.95 -14.67
C VAL A 29 -8.40 8.94 -15.74
N LEU A 30 -7.70 9.05 -16.87
CA LEU A 30 -8.04 9.99 -17.95
C LEU A 30 -9.10 9.46 -18.93
N ARG A 31 -9.25 8.15 -19.09
CA ARG A 31 -10.09 7.55 -20.13
C ARG A 31 -11.32 6.81 -19.61
N GLN A 32 -11.34 6.45 -18.33
CA GLN A 32 -12.42 5.67 -17.73
C GLN A 32 -13.31 6.56 -16.85
N PRO A 33 -14.59 6.20 -16.66
CA PRO A 33 -15.53 6.99 -15.85
C PRO A 33 -15.28 6.79 -14.35
N VAL A 34 -14.13 7.26 -13.87
CA VAL A 34 -13.78 7.22 -12.45
C VAL A 34 -14.31 8.44 -11.70
N THR A 35 -14.58 8.29 -10.41
CA THR A 35 -15.02 9.41 -9.57
C THR A 35 -13.89 10.40 -9.31
N THR A 36 -14.22 11.68 -9.08
CA THR A 36 -13.24 12.72 -8.72
C THR A 36 -12.43 12.36 -7.47
N TRP A 37 -13.07 11.69 -6.50
CA TRP A 37 -12.42 11.21 -5.29
C TRP A 37 -11.36 10.14 -5.57
N PHE A 38 -11.70 9.15 -6.41
CA PHE A 38 -10.76 8.13 -6.86
C PHE A 38 -9.60 8.78 -7.62
N THR A 39 -9.89 9.71 -8.55
CA THR A 39 -8.88 10.46 -9.30
C THR A 39 -7.90 11.18 -8.38
N ALA A 40 -8.40 11.91 -7.37
CA ALA A 40 -7.55 12.61 -6.42
C ALA A 40 -6.67 11.63 -5.61
N SER A 41 -7.28 10.58 -5.06
CA SER A 41 -6.58 9.56 -4.27
C SER A 41 -5.49 8.85 -5.10
N ALA A 42 -5.84 8.36 -6.29
CA ALA A 42 -4.92 7.69 -7.18
C ALA A 42 -3.77 8.61 -7.62
N THR A 43 -4.07 9.89 -7.94
CA THR A 43 -3.05 10.85 -8.36
C THR A 43 -2.04 11.14 -7.25
N ILE A 44 -2.51 11.35 -6.01
CA ILE A 44 -1.63 11.55 -4.85
C ILE A 44 -0.72 10.34 -4.65
N TRP A 45 -1.28 9.13 -4.65
CA TRP A 45 -0.48 7.92 -4.40
C TRP A 45 0.43 7.53 -5.54
N MET A 46 0.06 7.80 -6.80
CA MET A 46 0.96 7.67 -7.95
C MET A 46 2.11 8.67 -7.89
N ALA A 47 1.87 9.91 -7.45
CA ALA A 47 2.93 10.89 -7.24
C ALA A 47 3.88 10.45 -6.11
N LEU A 48 3.35 9.95 -5.00
CA LEU A 48 4.15 9.38 -3.91
C LEU A 48 4.94 8.14 -4.36
N LEU A 49 4.38 7.31 -5.22
CA LEU A 49 5.08 6.19 -5.84
C LEU A 49 6.25 6.68 -6.70
N LEU A 50 6.06 7.71 -7.52
CA LEU A 50 7.13 8.28 -8.34
C LEU A 50 8.27 8.86 -7.48
N ILE A 51 7.90 9.66 -6.47
CA ILE A 51 8.85 10.30 -5.55
C ILE A 51 9.66 9.23 -4.80
N SER A 52 8.98 8.22 -4.25
CA SER A 52 9.63 7.15 -3.50
C SER A 52 10.47 6.23 -4.39
N ALA A 53 10.04 5.91 -5.61
CA ALA A 53 10.82 5.14 -6.57
C ALA A 53 12.09 5.89 -7.01
N PHE A 54 12.01 7.21 -7.22
CA PHE A 54 13.20 8.03 -7.49
C PHE A 54 14.12 8.11 -6.27
N TRP A 55 13.55 8.29 -5.08
CA TRP A 55 14.30 8.30 -3.82
C TRP A 55 15.02 6.96 -3.57
N GLN A 56 14.41 5.85 -3.98
CA GLN A 56 14.95 4.50 -3.84
C GLN A 56 16.25 4.29 -4.62
N LEU A 57 16.55 5.12 -5.63
CA LEU A 57 17.86 5.13 -6.31
C LEU A 57 19.02 5.43 -5.35
N ARG A 58 18.75 6.08 -4.21
CA ARG A 58 19.74 6.31 -3.14
C ARG A 58 19.94 5.12 -2.21
N GLY A 59 19.09 4.08 -2.30
CA GLY A 59 19.23 2.83 -1.56
C GLY A 59 18.98 2.91 -0.04
N SER A 60 18.19 3.87 0.44
CA SER A 60 17.83 3.94 1.87
C SER A 60 16.65 3.02 2.21
N PHE A 61 16.65 2.42 3.42
CA PHE A 61 15.54 1.60 3.88
C PHE A 61 14.22 2.37 3.95
N THR A 62 14.26 3.65 4.32
CA THR A 62 13.07 4.51 4.33
C THR A 62 12.49 4.71 2.93
N ALA A 63 13.34 4.87 1.90
CA ALA A 63 12.87 4.97 0.53
C ALA A 63 12.25 3.66 0.03
N ILE A 64 12.86 2.52 0.37
CA ILE A 64 12.32 1.19 0.06
C ILE A 64 10.96 0.99 0.75
N ALA A 65 10.83 1.37 2.02
CA ALA A 65 9.57 1.27 2.77
C ALA A 65 8.49 2.19 2.21
N ALA A 66 8.83 3.45 1.88
CA ALA A 66 7.92 4.38 1.23
C ALA A 66 7.45 3.86 -0.13
N SER A 67 8.36 3.29 -0.92
CA SER A 67 8.03 2.67 -2.21
C SER A 67 7.14 1.45 -2.05
N ALA A 68 7.37 0.60 -1.04
CA ALA A 68 6.52 -0.54 -0.72
C ALA A 68 5.09 -0.10 -0.38
N LEU A 69 4.93 0.93 0.48
CA LEU A 69 3.63 1.47 0.83
C LEU A 69 2.90 2.06 -0.38
N ALA A 70 3.57 2.92 -1.14
CA ALA A 70 2.96 3.54 -2.31
C ALA A 70 2.59 2.50 -3.38
N THR A 71 3.45 1.50 -3.61
CA THR A 71 3.17 0.38 -4.51
C THR A 71 1.91 -0.36 -4.07
N ALA A 72 1.83 -0.75 -2.80
CA ALA A 72 0.69 -1.48 -2.26
C ALA A 72 -0.62 -0.68 -2.39
N VAL A 73 -0.59 0.63 -2.09
CA VAL A 73 -1.78 1.48 -2.18
C VAL A 73 -2.24 1.65 -3.62
N VAL A 74 -1.34 1.98 -4.55
CA VAL A 74 -1.69 2.11 -5.97
C VAL A 74 -2.20 0.77 -6.50
N ALA A 75 -1.51 -0.34 -6.23
CA ALA A 75 -1.97 -1.68 -6.61
C ALA A 75 -3.38 -1.95 -6.09
N ARG A 76 -3.63 -1.70 -4.79
CA ARG A 76 -4.93 -1.93 -4.16
C ARG A 76 -6.02 -1.11 -4.84
N LEU A 77 -5.82 0.21 -5.00
CA LEU A 77 -6.82 1.11 -5.59
C LEU A 77 -7.30 0.65 -6.96
N PHE A 78 -6.37 0.30 -7.84
CA PHE A 78 -6.71 -0.14 -9.19
C PHE A 78 -7.16 -1.60 -9.24
N SER A 79 -6.73 -2.46 -8.30
CA SER A 79 -7.22 -3.86 -8.20
C SER A 79 -8.67 -3.97 -7.77
N ILE A 80 -9.20 -2.98 -7.05
CA ILE A 80 -10.61 -2.98 -6.59
C ILE A 80 -11.49 -2.00 -7.36
N LEU A 81 -10.92 -1.25 -8.31
CA LEU A 81 -11.66 -0.26 -9.07
C LEU A 81 -12.83 -0.93 -9.80
N ARG A 82 -14.03 -0.37 -9.61
CA ARG A 82 -15.26 -0.81 -10.28
C ARG A 82 -15.69 0.27 -11.26
N LEU A 83 -15.33 0.07 -12.53
CA LEU A 83 -15.69 0.99 -13.62
C LEU A 83 -17.19 0.96 -13.95
N ASN A 84 -17.83 -0.20 -13.80
CA ASN A 84 -19.25 -0.41 -14.00
C ASN A 84 -19.87 -0.98 -12.72
N PRO A 85 -20.07 -0.15 -11.67
CA PRO A 85 -20.69 -0.62 -10.45
C PRO A 85 -22.16 -1.04 -10.71
N PRO A 86 -22.67 -2.09 -10.04
CA PRO A 86 -24.08 -2.45 -10.14
C PRO A 86 -24.98 -1.30 -9.66
N ALA A 87 -26.15 -1.18 -10.29
CA ALA A 87 -27.13 -0.13 -9.97
C ALA A 87 -27.61 -0.16 -8.51
N SER A 88 -27.61 -1.34 -7.89
CA SER A 88 -27.91 -1.52 -6.47
C SER A 88 -27.05 -2.61 -5.86
N ILE A 89 -26.66 -2.37 -4.60
CA ILE A 89 -26.01 -3.33 -3.69
C ILE A 89 -26.85 -3.51 -2.40
N ALA A 90 -28.09 -3.02 -2.41
CA ALA A 90 -29.00 -3.14 -1.28
C ALA A 90 -29.48 -4.60 -1.12
N GLY A 91 -29.61 -5.05 0.13
CA GLY A 91 -30.13 -6.39 0.45
C GLY A 91 -29.10 -7.53 0.33
N LEU A 92 -27.85 -7.23 -0.02
CA LEU A 92 -26.77 -8.22 0.00
C LEU A 92 -26.42 -8.61 1.44
N SER A 93 -25.99 -9.87 1.61
CA SER A 93 -25.48 -10.35 2.89
C SER A 93 -24.14 -9.68 3.24
N ALA A 94 -23.75 -9.73 4.51
CA ALA A 94 -22.45 -9.24 4.97
C ALA A 94 -21.29 -9.90 4.21
N GLN A 95 -21.40 -11.22 3.97
CA GLN A 95 -20.41 -12.00 3.23
C GLN A 95 -20.30 -11.56 1.76
N ASP A 96 -21.43 -11.31 1.09
CA ASP A 96 -21.43 -10.85 -0.30
C ASP A 96 -20.82 -9.45 -0.44
N LEU A 97 -21.08 -8.58 0.53
CA LEU A 97 -20.50 -7.23 0.59
C LEU A 97 -18.99 -7.29 0.78
N ASP A 98 -18.51 -8.12 1.71
CA ASP A 98 -17.07 -8.29 1.97
C ASP A 98 -16.34 -8.86 0.75
N LEU A 99 -16.89 -9.91 0.13
CA LEU A 99 -16.36 -10.51 -1.09
C LEU A 99 -16.25 -9.46 -2.21
N GLN A 100 -17.26 -8.61 -2.38
CA GLN A 100 -17.23 -7.57 -3.41
C GLN A 100 -16.11 -6.55 -3.23
N VAL A 101 -15.69 -6.26 -2.00
CA VAL A 101 -14.55 -5.40 -1.75
C VAL A 101 -13.23 -6.13 -1.89
N ALA A 102 -13.17 -7.38 -1.40
CA ALA A 102 -11.96 -8.19 -1.45
C ALA A 102 -11.54 -8.48 -2.90
N THR A 103 -12.51 -8.83 -3.76
CA THR A 103 -12.29 -9.38 -5.11
C THR A 103 -12.88 -8.48 -6.20
N GLY A 104 -12.79 -7.16 -6.06
CA GLY A 104 -13.25 -6.23 -7.10
C GLY A 104 -12.69 -6.60 -8.49
N PRO A 105 -13.44 -6.36 -9.59
CA PRO A 105 -13.01 -6.74 -10.94
C PRO A 105 -11.70 -6.06 -11.35
N GLY A 106 -11.41 -4.89 -10.77
CA GLY A 106 -10.17 -4.16 -10.96
C GLY A 106 -9.93 -3.73 -12.40
N VAL A 107 -8.77 -3.11 -12.61
CA VAL A 107 -8.20 -2.95 -13.94
C VAL A 107 -7.47 -4.25 -14.30
N PRO A 108 -7.85 -4.95 -15.38
CA PRO A 108 -7.24 -6.23 -15.75
C PRO A 108 -5.72 -6.12 -15.86
N GLY A 109 -4.99 -7.04 -15.20
CA GLY A 109 -3.52 -7.10 -15.21
C GLY A 109 -2.82 -6.07 -14.31
N PHE A 110 -3.53 -5.10 -13.74
CA PHE A 110 -2.93 -4.13 -12.82
C PHE A 110 -2.49 -4.78 -11.51
N GLU A 111 -3.22 -5.79 -11.06
CA GLU A 111 -2.83 -6.60 -9.90
C GLU A 111 -1.49 -7.30 -10.13
N LEU A 112 -1.31 -7.95 -11.29
CA LEU A 112 -0.04 -8.61 -11.66
C LEU A 112 1.12 -7.62 -11.70
N LEU A 113 0.89 -6.42 -12.22
CA LEU A 113 1.90 -5.36 -12.23
C LEU A 113 2.25 -4.89 -10.81
N GLY A 114 1.25 -4.79 -9.93
CA GLY A 114 1.44 -4.50 -8.51
C GLY A 114 2.25 -5.58 -7.80
N TRP A 115 1.94 -6.86 -8.02
CA TRP A 115 2.70 -8.00 -7.52
C TRP A 115 4.14 -7.98 -8.01
N PHE A 116 4.35 -7.72 -9.30
CA PHE A 116 5.68 -7.64 -9.89
C PHE A 116 6.50 -6.50 -9.28
N LEU A 117 5.94 -5.30 -9.19
CA LEU A 117 6.63 -4.16 -8.56
C LEU A 117 6.91 -4.44 -7.07
N GLY A 118 5.95 -5.02 -6.34
CA GLY A 118 6.12 -5.42 -4.95
C GLY A 118 7.26 -6.43 -4.76
N ALA A 119 7.36 -7.42 -5.66
CA ALA A 119 8.46 -8.38 -5.65
C ALA A 119 9.81 -7.69 -5.88
N LEU A 120 9.91 -6.75 -6.82
CA LEU A 120 11.14 -5.98 -7.04
C LEU A 120 11.54 -5.15 -5.81
N VAL A 121 10.58 -4.48 -5.17
CA VAL A 121 10.81 -3.73 -3.92
C VAL A 121 11.28 -4.65 -2.80
N PHE A 122 10.67 -5.83 -2.67
CA PHE A 122 11.05 -6.84 -1.68
C PHE A 122 12.46 -7.39 -1.93
N VAL A 123 12.79 -7.78 -3.16
CA VAL A 123 14.15 -8.23 -3.50
C VAL A 123 15.17 -7.12 -3.20
N HIS A 124 14.83 -5.86 -3.46
CA HIS A 124 15.72 -4.74 -3.14
C HIS A 124 15.92 -4.60 -1.62
N PHE A 125 14.86 -4.76 -0.82
CA PHE A 125 15.00 -4.83 0.63
C PHE A 125 15.98 -5.95 1.06
N ILE A 126 15.83 -7.16 0.51
CA ILE A 126 16.67 -8.31 0.85
C ILE A 126 18.13 -8.07 0.48
N LEU A 127 18.41 -7.58 -0.74
CA LEU A 127 19.78 -7.26 -1.16
C LEU A 127 20.40 -6.20 -0.25
N ARG A 128 19.64 -5.17 0.12
CA ARG A 128 20.14 -4.10 1.00
C ARG A 128 20.38 -4.59 2.42
N ALA A 129 19.48 -5.44 2.93
CA ALA A 129 19.62 -6.11 4.23
C ALA A 129 20.86 -6.99 4.26
N ALA A 130 21.11 -7.78 3.20
CA ALA A 130 22.29 -8.63 3.08
C ALA A 130 23.59 -7.81 3.08
N SER A 131 23.65 -6.71 2.30
CA SER A 131 24.82 -5.80 2.33
C SER A 131 25.04 -5.18 3.72
N ALA A 132 23.98 -4.78 4.42
CA ALA A 132 24.07 -4.17 5.74
C ALA A 132 24.49 -5.16 6.85
N ALA A 133 24.19 -6.45 6.68
CA ALA A 133 24.54 -7.52 7.63
C ALA A 133 25.85 -8.25 7.29
N ALA A 134 26.54 -7.88 6.21
CA ALA A 134 27.79 -8.50 5.79
C ALA A 134 28.95 -8.34 6.79
N PRO A 135 29.11 -7.21 7.53
CA PRO A 135 30.15 -7.08 8.55
C PRO A 135 29.93 -8.05 9.72
N ALA A 136 30.97 -8.80 10.10
CA ALA A 136 30.85 -9.85 11.12
C ALA A 136 30.61 -9.30 12.54
N ASP A 137 31.27 -8.19 12.89
CA ASP A 137 31.31 -7.66 14.27
C ASP A 137 29.96 -7.14 14.78
N SER A 138 29.01 -6.84 13.88
CA SER A 138 27.70 -6.30 14.22
C SER A 138 26.55 -7.06 13.56
N ARG A 139 26.82 -8.24 12.99
CA ARG A 139 25.86 -8.99 12.17
C ARG A 139 24.54 -9.26 12.89
N GLU A 140 24.60 -9.74 14.13
CA GLU A 140 23.39 -10.08 14.90
C GLU A 140 22.55 -8.82 15.22
N VAL A 141 23.21 -7.74 15.65
CA VAL A 141 22.55 -6.45 15.92
C VAL A 141 21.90 -5.90 14.65
N SER A 142 22.60 -5.96 13.52
CA SER A 142 22.07 -5.56 12.21
C SER A 142 20.87 -6.42 11.79
N LEU A 143 20.96 -7.75 11.92
CA LEU A 143 19.86 -8.65 11.56
C LEU A 143 18.61 -8.42 12.43
N ASN A 144 18.77 -8.20 13.73
CA ASN A 144 17.66 -7.88 14.62
C ASN A 144 16.99 -6.55 14.24
N ALA A 145 17.78 -5.51 13.95
CA ALA A 145 17.25 -4.23 13.47
C ALA A 145 16.49 -4.38 12.14
N LEU A 146 17.05 -5.16 11.19
CA LEU A 146 16.44 -5.42 9.88
C LEU A 146 15.16 -6.25 9.99
N ALA A 147 15.11 -7.24 10.88
CA ALA A 147 13.92 -8.04 11.15
C ALA A 147 12.79 -7.16 11.72
N LEU A 148 13.10 -6.27 12.67
CA LEU A 148 12.15 -5.31 13.20
C LEU A 148 11.67 -4.33 12.12
N THR A 149 12.56 -3.84 11.25
CA THR A 149 12.16 -3.03 10.09
C THR A 149 11.21 -3.79 9.19
N PHE A 150 11.53 -5.05 8.86
CA PHE A 150 10.69 -5.89 8.01
C PHE A 150 9.30 -6.11 8.61
N ILE A 151 9.23 -6.51 9.89
CA ILE A 151 7.95 -6.74 10.60
C ILE A 151 7.07 -5.49 10.54
N ARG A 152 7.64 -4.31 10.79
CA ARG A 152 6.87 -3.07 10.76
C ARG A 152 6.34 -2.70 9.40
N VAL A 153 7.17 -2.84 8.37
CA VAL A 153 6.75 -2.62 6.98
C VAL A 153 5.63 -3.60 6.67
N TYR A 154 5.83 -4.89 6.94
CA TYR A 154 4.83 -5.93 6.72
C TYR A 154 3.49 -5.62 7.40
N VAL A 155 3.49 -5.34 8.71
CA VAL A 155 2.26 -5.00 9.45
C VAL A 155 1.62 -3.71 8.93
N GLY A 156 2.41 -2.69 8.59
CA GLY A 156 1.89 -1.47 7.98
C GLY A 156 1.22 -1.73 6.63
N LEU A 157 1.79 -2.61 5.80
CA LEU A 157 1.21 -3.00 4.52
C LEU A 157 -0.07 -3.84 4.66
N MET A 158 -0.22 -4.61 5.73
CA MET A 158 -1.46 -5.36 6.00
C MET A 158 -2.69 -4.44 6.17
N LEU A 159 -2.49 -3.18 6.49
CA LEU A 159 -3.58 -2.20 6.65
C LEU A 159 -4.06 -1.61 5.32
N VAL A 160 -3.27 -1.75 4.25
CA VAL A 160 -3.57 -1.15 2.92
C VAL A 160 -4.88 -1.63 2.31
N PRO A 161 -5.21 -2.94 2.32
CA PRO A 161 -6.49 -3.41 1.79
C PRO A 161 -7.70 -2.72 2.44
N HIS A 162 -7.59 -2.42 3.74
CA HIS A 162 -8.66 -1.84 4.54
C HIS A 162 -8.82 -0.34 4.24
N PHE A 163 -7.84 0.51 4.54
CA PHE A 163 -8.01 1.95 4.32
C PHE A 163 -8.17 2.31 2.83
N GLY A 164 -7.52 1.55 1.95
CA GLY A 164 -7.64 1.75 0.50
C GLY A 164 -9.08 1.63 0.03
N SER A 165 -9.84 0.74 0.65
CA SER A 165 -11.24 0.49 0.31
C SER A 165 -12.21 1.29 1.19
N HIS A 166 -11.86 1.56 2.46
CA HIS A 166 -12.64 2.38 3.38
C HIS A 166 -12.74 3.84 2.94
N ILE A 167 -11.61 4.48 2.59
CA ILE A 167 -11.57 5.94 2.43
C ILE A 167 -10.97 6.42 1.10
N LEU A 168 -10.18 5.62 0.38
CA LEU A 168 -9.53 6.08 -0.86
C LEU A 168 -10.25 5.62 -2.15
N GLY A 169 -10.89 4.45 -2.13
CA GLY A 169 -11.52 3.82 -3.30
C GLY A 169 -12.76 4.53 -3.85
N GLY A 170 -13.23 5.58 -3.18
CA GLY A 170 -14.35 6.41 -3.61
C GLY A 170 -15.72 5.97 -3.06
N PRO A 171 -16.79 6.68 -3.44
CA PRO A 171 -18.11 6.56 -2.80
C PRO A 171 -18.72 5.16 -2.87
N PHE A 172 -18.47 4.42 -3.95
CA PHE A 172 -19.02 3.07 -4.10
C PHE A 172 -18.40 2.10 -3.09
N GLN A 173 -17.07 2.09 -2.96
CA GLN A 173 -16.35 1.25 -1.99
C GLN A 173 -16.72 1.63 -0.54
N PHE A 174 -16.78 2.94 -0.26
CA PHE A 174 -17.23 3.46 1.03
C PHE A 174 -18.65 2.98 1.39
N LYS A 175 -19.56 2.98 0.41
CA LYS A 175 -20.95 2.53 0.59
C LYS A 175 -21.04 1.04 0.92
N ILE A 176 -20.22 0.19 0.28
CA ILE A 176 -20.19 -1.25 0.59
C ILE A 176 -19.86 -1.45 2.06
N TYR A 177 -18.81 -0.80 2.59
CA TYR A 177 -18.46 -0.93 4.00
C TYR A 177 -19.47 -0.32 4.94
N THR A 178 -20.11 0.77 4.55
CA THR A 178 -21.19 1.35 5.35
C THR A 178 -22.33 0.35 5.51
N LEU A 179 -22.70 -0.36 4.45
CA LEU A 179 -23.71 -1.43 4.51
C LEU A 179 -23.23 -2.65 5.29
N TYR A 180 -21.97 -3.04 5.13
CA TYR A 180 -21.36 -4.12 5.90
C TYR A 180 -21.40 -3.81 7.40
N PHE A 181 -20.95 -2.62 7.80
CA PHE A 181 -20.95 -2.17 9.20
C PHE A 181 -22.38 -2.07 9.75
N ALA A 182 -23.33 -1.60 8.94
CA ALA A 182 -24.74 -1.59 9.31
C ALA A 182 -25.29 -3.00 9.53
N SER A 183 -24.90 -3.97 8.69
CA SER A 183 -25.33 -5.37 8.81
C SER A 183 -24.80 -6.05 10.07
N LEU A 184 -23.67 -5.56 10.61
CA LEU A 184 -23.11 -5.98 11.89
C LEU A 184 -23.79 -5.30 13.10
N GLY A 185 -24.80 -4.45 12.88
CA GLY A 185 -25.51 -3.74 13.94
C GLY A 185 -24.74 -2.56 14.54
N MET A 186 -23.69 -2.06 13.86
CA MET A 186 -22.88 -0.98 14.39
C MET A 186 -23.58 0.39 14.30
N PRO A 187 -23.58 1.20 15.38
CA PRO A 187 -24.18 2.52 15.35
C PRO A 187 -23.36 3.48 14.48
N LEU A 188 -24.03 4.33 13.70
CA LEU A 188 -23.39 5.33 12.82
C LEU A 188 -22.34 4.70 11.88
N PRO A 189 -22.71 3.71 11.04
CA PRO A 189 -21.76 2.88 10.30
C PRO A 189 -20.81 3.67 9.40
N ALA A 190 -21.31 4.73 8.74
CA ALA A 190 -20.48 5.59 7.89
C ALA A 190 -19.35 6.30 8.68
N MET A 191 -19.65 6.79 9.89
CA MET A 191 -18.64 7.42 10.75
C MET A 191 -17.59 6.41 11.19
N GLN A 192 -18.02 5.19 11.51
CA GLN A 192 -17.10 4.13 11.91
C GLN A 192 -16.18 3.69 10.77
N VAL A 193 -16.69 3.57 9.54
CA VAL A 193 -15.87 3.28 8.36
C VAL A 193 -14.83 4.38 8.12
N ALA A 194 -15.24 5.65 8.21
CA ALA A 194 -14.32 6.77 8.07
C ALA A 194 -13.25 6.78 9.17
N LEU A 195 -13.63 6.49 10.42
CA LEU A 195 -12.70 6.42 11.55
C LEU A 195 -11.71 5.26 11.40
N ALA A 196 -12.20 4.04 11.10
CA ALA A 196 -11.39 2.86 10.89
C ALA A 196 -10.38 3.08 9.76
N GLY A 197 -10.83 3.54 8.59
CA GLY A 197 -9.95 3.84 7.47
C GLY A 197 -8.92 4.93 7.78
N SER A 198 -9.27 5.94 8.58
CA SER A 198 -8.32 6.99 8.98
C SER A 198 -7.24 6.47 9.92
N ILE A 199 -7.62 5.65 10.91
CA ILE A 199 -6.68 5.01 11.84
C ILE A 199 -5.74 4.09 11.06
N GLU A 200 -6.28 3.24 10.20
CA GLU A 200 -5.50 2.31 9.37
C GLU A 200 -4.51 3.04 8.46
N LEU A 201 -4.91 4.14 7.83
CA LEU A 201 -4.02 4.98 7.01
C LEU A 201 -2.87 5.56 7.84
N ILE A 202 -3.18 6.17 8.98
CA ILE A 202 -2.18 6.77 9.88
C ILE A 202 -1.22 5.69 10.41
N CYS A 203 -1.75 4.54 10.83
CA CYS A 203 -0.96 3.40 11.29
C CYS A 203 -0.09 2.82 10.18
N ALA A 204 -0.60 2.67 8.96
CA ALA A 204 0.18 2.18 7.82
C ALA A 204 1.39 3.06 7.55
N ILE A 205 1.19 4.39 7.50
CA ILE A 205 2.27 5.37 7.31
C ILE A 205 3.24 5.32 8.51
N GLY A 206 2.71 5.38 9.73
CA GLY A 206 3.51 5.47 10.95
C GLY A 206 4.36 4.23 11.22
N LEU A 207 3.83 3.03 10.96
CA LEU A 207 4.56 1.78 11.08
C LEU A 207 5.62 1.63 9.98
N THR A 208 5.21 1.83 8.72
CA THR A 208 6.06 1.59 7.55
C THR A 208 7.24 2.56 7.50
N LEU A 209 7.03 3.85 7.83
CA LEU A 209 8.07 4.88 7.69
C LEU A 209 8.98 5.05 8.90
N GLY A 210 8.83 4.27 9.97
CA GLY A 210 9.69 4.46 11.14
C GLY A 210 9.06 5.26 12.28
N LEU A 211 7.93 5.94 12.06
CA LEU A 211 7.45 7.01 12.95
C LEU A 211 6.95 6.51 14.30
N PHE A 212 6.36 5.31 14.37
CA PHE A 212 5.73 4.80 15.61
C PHE A 212 6.64 4.00 16.54
N THR A 213 7.90 3.79 16.21
CA THR A 213 8.82 3.04 17.11
C THR A 213 9.54 3.87 18.14
N ARG A 214 9.71 5.19 17.92
CA ARG A 214 10.38 6.06 18.90
C ARG A 214 9.41 6.69 19.91
N PRO A 215 8.22 7.18 19.51
CA PRO A 215 7.24 7.73 20.45
C PRO A 215 6.59 6.67 21.35
N VAL A 216 6.31 5.46 20.84
CA VAL A 216 5.70 4.39 21.65
C VAL A 216 6.69 3.82 22.68
N ALA A 217 7.97 3.76 22.34
CA ALA A 217 9.02 3.41 23.31
C ALA A 217 9.13 4.43 24.47
N LEU A 218 8.81 5.70 24.22
CA LEU A 218 8.74 6.75 25.26
C LEU A 218 7.43 6.71 26.05
N LEU A 219 6.32 6.23 25.47
CA LEU A 219 5.03 6.07 26.17
C LEU A 219 4.98 4.79 27.01
N GLY A 220 5.71 3.75 26.64
CA GLY A 220 5.83 2.49 27.39
C GLY A 220 6.99 2.47 28.41
N SER A 221 7.76 3.56 28.52
CA SER A 221 8.81 3.72 29.53
C SER A 221 8.34 4.43 30.80
N VAL A 222 7.02 4.48 31.03
CA VAL A 222 6.39 5.05 32.23
C VAL A 222 5.95 3.93 33.16
#